data_AF-A0A661DV64-F1
#
_entry.id   AF-A0A661DV64-F1
#
_cell.length_a   1.000
_cell.length_b   1.000
_cell.length_c   1.000
_cell.angle_alpha   90.00
_cell.angle_beta   90.00
_cell.angle_gamma   90.00
#
_symmetry.space_group_name_H-M   'P 1'
#
loop_
_entity.id
_entity.type
_entity.pdbx_description
1 polymer ?
#
loop_
_entity_poly.entity_id
_entity_poly.type
_entity_poly.pdbx_seq_one_letter_code
_entity_poly.pdbx_strand_id
1 'polypeptide(L)'
;MKTILLKLKLLLVVVFSSSVIFAANQLPLSTGLLLQPLLPAAKLELPALDRQRLLDEAKMKSSTIGNKIVLRPLQIAQTNVVNKSIQQFGQWQTIQGESVWRLQISAKDALHLNLGFRKFHLPQSAVLFILDGRTGGVLEHYTALDNKFHGELWTALLKTNKIALEINLSASERDLLKFELVQIGQGFKAIEAMEYDTKSGSCNIDVVCPEGDDWRNEIRSVARYTISDGSGTYLCTGTLLNNTNQDLEPLFITAAHCLVSETTAPSMVFYWNYQTSVCNGTPDGAMLEEQTGASLVSRWDDLSTGSDFALVRLDDSPSINFDVYYSGW
;
A
#
# COMPACT_ATOMS: atom_id res chain seq x y z
N MET A 1 -9.92 -62.25 -52.06
CA MET A 1 -8.96 -62.01 -50.96
C MET A 1 -8.33 -60.64 -51.10
N LYS A 2 -8.84 -59.64 -50.37
CA LYS A 2 -8.11 -58.44 -49.91
C LYS A 2 -9.04 -57.68 -48.98
N THR A 3 -8.71 -57.72 -47.70
CA THR A 3 -9.46 -57.22 -46.55
C THR A 3 -9.36 -55.69 -46.49
N ILE A 4 -10.49 -54.99 -46.38
CA ILE A 4 -10.55 -53.54 -46.17
C ILE A 4 -10.45 -53.28 -44.66
N LEU A 5 -9.33 -52.70 -44.22
CA LEU A 5 -9.11 -52.28 -42.84
C LEU A 5 -9.61 -50.83 -42.68
N LEU A 6 -10.78 -50.65 -42.06
CA LEU A 6 -11.28 -49.32 -41.68
C LEU A 6 -10.62 -48.92 -40.34
N LYS A 7 -9.67 -47.99 -40.37
CA LYS A 7 -9.06 -47.42 -39.15
C LYS A 7 -10.03 -46.43 -38.51
N LEU A 8 -10.66 -46.83 -37.41
CA LEU A 8 -11.44 -45.97 -36.53
C LEU A 8 -10.47 -45.08 -35.74
N LYS A 9 -10.35 -43.79 -36.08
CA LYS A 9 -9.66 -42.80 -35.23
C LYS A 9 -10.64 -42.31 -34.17
N LEU A 10 -10.45 -42.74 -32.93
CA LEU A 10 -11.15 -42.24 -31.76
C LEU A 10 -10.65 -40.81 -31.48
N LEU A 11 -11.50 -39.81 -31.74
CA LEU A 11 -11.21 -38.41 -31.41
C LEU A 11 -11.55 -38.19 -29.93
N LEU A 12 -10.52 -38.18 -29.06
CA LEU A 12 -10.68 -37.87 -27.65
C LEU A 12 -10.89 -36.35 -27.51
N VAL A 13 -12.14 -35.91 -27.40
CA VAL A 13 -12.46 -34.53 -27.07
C VAL A 13 -12.19 -34.34 -25.58
N VAL A 14 -11.02 -33.79 -25.25
CA VAL A 14 -10.72 -33.31 -23.90
C VAL A 14 -11.53 -32.03 -23.70
N VAL A 15 -12.66 -32.15 -22.99
CA VAL A 15 -13.41 -31.01 -22.49
C VAL A 15 -12.56 -30.39 -21.38
N PHE A 16 -11.82 -29.32 -21.71
CA PHE A 16 -11.30 -28.42 -20.69
C PHE A 16 -12.51 -27.77 -20.01
N SER A 17 -12.88 -28.28 -18.83
CA SER A 17 -13.68 -27.51 -17.90
C SER A 17 -12.83 -26.33 -17.48
N SER A 18 -13.02 -25.19 -18.15
CA SER A 18 -12.57 -23.90 -17.65
C SER A 18 -13.29 -23.68 -16.33
N SER A 19 -12.63 -24.00 -15.23
CA SER A 19 -12.97 -23.48 -13.91
C SER A 19 -12.81 -21.98 -14.02
N VAL A 20 -13.89 -21.29 -14.37
CA VAL A 20 -13.98 -19.85 -14.19
C VAL A 20 -13.84 -19.66 -12.69
N ILE A 21 -12.64 -19.26 -12.26
CA ILE A 21 -12.44 -18.76 -10.91
C ILE A 21 -13.30 -17.51 -10.85
N PHE A 22 -14.47 -17.65 -10.22
CA PHE A 22 -15.23 -16.50 -9.76
C PHE A 22 -14.37 -15.82 -8.71
N ALA A 23 -13.49 -14.92 -9.14
CA ALA A 23 -13.12 -13.78 -8.31
C ALA A 23 -14.41 -12.97 -8.20
N ALA A 24 -15.26 -13.39 -7.26
CA ALA A 24 -16.49 -12.69 -6.99
C ALA A 24 -16.09 -11.25 -6.62
N ASN A 25 -16.66 -10.28 -7.34
CA ASN A 25 -16.86 -8.93 -6.84
C ASN A 25 -17.67 -9.05 -5.54
N GLN A 26 -17.02 -9.42 -4.45
CA GLN A 26 -17.63 -9.49 -3.14
C GLN A 26 -17.70 -8.04 -2.69
N LEU A 27 -18.88 -7.46 -2.78
CA LEU A 27 -19.18 -6.26 -2.01
C LEU A 27 -19.10 -6.62 -0.53
N PRO A 28 -18.73 -5.68 0.36
CA PRO A 28 -18.83 -5.93 1.79
C PRO A 28 -20.26 -6.34 2.12
N LEU A 29 -20.44 -7.43 2.86
CA LEU A 29 -21.77 -7.98 3.18
C LEU A 29 -22.67 -6.95 3.88
N SER A 30 -22.07 -5.96 4.56
CA SER A 30 -22.79 -4.81 5.14
C SER A 30 -23.52 -3.92 4.13
N THR A 31 -23.20 -3.96 2.83
CA THR A 31 -23.84 -3.13 1.80
C THR A 31 -25.13 -3.71 1.23
N GLY A 32 -25.49 -4.94 1.59
CA GLY A 32 -26.81 -5.49 1.25
C GLY A 32 -27.94 -4.73 1.94
N LEU A 33 -29.03 -4.43 1.21
CA LEU A 33 -30.22 -3.66 1.63
C LEU A 33 -30.96 -4.14 2.90
N LEU A 34 -30.47 -5.17 3.58
CA LEU A 34 -31.01 -5.70 4.82
C LEU A 34 -30.02 -5.64 6.02
N LEU A 35 -28.86 -4.97 5.87
CA LEU A 35 -27.76 -5.06 6.85
C LEU A 35 -27.18 -3.73 7.40
N GLN A 36 -27.76 -2.56 7.13
CA GLN A 36 -27.33 -1.29 7.76
C GLN A 36 -28.13 -0.94 9.04
N PRO A 37 -27.54 -0.27 10.07
CA PRO A 37 -26.13 -0.20 10.45
C PRO A 37 -25.97 -0.76 11.87
N LEU A 38 -25.48 -1.99 12.04
CA LEU A 38 -24.71 -2.25 13.25
C LEU A 38 -23.31 -1.71 12.95
N LEU A 39 -23.15 -0.39 13.14
CA LEU A 39 -21.84 0.19 13.43
C LEU A 39 -21.16 -0.80 14.38
N PRO A 40 -19.95 -1.31 14.08
CA PRO A 40 -19.28 -2.22 14.98
C PRO A 40 -19.31 -1.63 16.39
N ALA A 41 -19.82 -2.38 17.37
CA ALA A 41 -19.84 -1.91 18.76
C ALA A 41 -18.40 -1.67 19.25
N ALA A 42 -17.45 -2.42 18.69
CA ALA A 42 -16.02 -2.22 18.89
C ALA A 42 -15.53 -0.98 18.13
N LYS A 43 -15.12 0.02 18.90
CA LYS A 43 -14.56 1.28 18.43
C LYS A 43 -13.18 1.48 19.01
N LEU A 44 -12.24 1.91 18.19
CA LEU A 44 -10.93 2.39 18.58
C LEU A 44 -10.85 3.89 18.31
N GLU A 45 -10.90 4.68 19.36
CA GLU A 45 -10.74 6.13 19.30
C GLU A 45 -9.29 6.47 19.62
N LEU A 46 -8.57 7.02 18.64
CA LEU A 46 -7.19 7.47 18.83
C LEU A 46 -7.14 8.84 19.52
N PRO A 47 -6.04 9.15 20.21
CA PRO A 47 -5.81 10.49 20.74
C PRO A 47 -5.93 11.56 19.63
N ALA A 48 -6.39 12.75 20.01
CA ALA A 48 -6.40 13.89 19.10
C ALA A 48 -4.97 14.26 18.66
N LEU A 49 -4.82 14.58 17.38
CA LEU A 49 -3.53 14.88 16.80
C LEU A 49 -3.15 16.35 17.02
N ASP A 50 -2.04 16.61 17.72
CA ASP A 50 -1.45 17.95 17.78
C ASP A 50 -0.66 18.24 16.49
N ARG A 51 -1.39 18.64 15.45
CA ARG A 51 -0.83 18.86 14.11
C ARG A 51 0.26 19.92 14.09
N GLN A 52 0.08 21.02 14.81
CA GLN A 52 1.02 22.14 14.76
C GLN A 52 2.37 21.73 15.37
N ARG A 53 2.34 21.10 16.54
CA ARG A 53 3.55 20.55 17.17
C ARG A 53 4.27 19.57 16.25
N LEU A 54 3.54 18.63 15.63
CA LEU A 54 4.12 17.63 14.74
C LEU A 54 4.70 18.24 13.46
N LEU A 55 4.06 19.28 12.90
CA LEU A 55 4.59 20.01 11.76
C LEU A 55 5.89 20.74 12.11
N ASP A 56 5.99 21.30 13.32
CA ASP A 56 7.20 22.00 13.76
C ASP A 56 8.33 21.03 14.10
N GLU A 57 8.03 19.87 14.69
CA GLU A 57 8.99 18.76 14.87
C GLU A 57 9.51 18.24 13.52
N ALA A 58 8.62 18.07 12.53
CA ALA A 58 8.99 17.60 11.19
C ALA A 58 9.83 18.61 10.38
N LYS A 59 9.78 19.90 10.72
CA LYS A 59 10.63 20.95 10.10
C LYS A 59 12.06 20.94 10.60
N MET A 60 12.34 20.38 11.79
CA MET A 60 13.69 20.32 12.34
C MET A 60 14.53 19.29 11.57
N LYS A 61 15.06 19.70 10.41
CA LYS A 61 15.82 18.88 9.47
C LYS A 61 17.30 18.76 9.86
N SER A 62 17.86 17.57 9.58
CA SER A 62 19.24 17.12 9.81
C SER A 62 19.83 17.48 11.16
N SER A 63 19.94 16.49 12.04
CA SER A 63 20.72 16.65 13.27
C SER A 63 22.13 16.11 13.07
N THR A 64 23.09 16.75 13.72
CA THR A 64 24.41 16.18 13.90
C THR A 64 24.40 15.38 15.19
N ILE A 65 24.64 14.06 15.11
CA ILE A 65 24.90 13.24 16.29
C ILE A 65 26.41 13.05 16.38
N GLY A 66 27.06 13.79 17.29
CA GLY A 66 28.52 13.88 17.34
C GLY A 66 29.08 14.58 16.09
N ASN A 67 29.87 13.87 15.28
CA ASN A 67 30.41 14.37 14.01
C ASN A 67 29.67 13.82 12.77
N LYS A 68 28.58 13.06 12.94
CA LYS A 68 27.82 12.46 11.84
C LYS A 68 26.60 13.31 11.48
N ILE A 69 26.47 13.65 10.20
CA ILE A 69 25.25 14.22 9.63
C ILE A 69 24.22 13.10 9.54
N VAL A 70 23.06 13.28 10.18
CA VAL A 70 21.95 12.34 10.09
C VAL A 70 20.86 12.97 9.21
N LEU A 71 20.75 12.47 7.98
CA LEU A 71 19.64 12.79 7.10
C LEU A 71 18.39 12.03 7.57
N ARG A 72 17.24 12.68 7.53
CA ARG A 72 15.96 12.07 7.87
C ARG A 72 14.91 12.42 6.80
N PRO A 73 14.07 11.46 6.41
CA PRO A 73 13.02 11.70 5.44
C PRO A 73 11.90 12.54 6.06
N LEU A 74 11.04 13.08 5.20
CA LEU A 74 9.90 13.89 5.65
C LEU A 74 8.88 13.00 6.37
N GLN A 75 8.67 13.24 7.67
CA GLN A 75 7.58 12.60 8.40
C GLN A 75 6.23 13.23 8.04
N ILE A 76 5.23 12.39 7.78
CA ILE A 76 3.89 12.83 7.36
C ILE A 76 2.77 12.33 8.28
N ALA A 77 3.05 11.30 9.08
CA ALA A 77 2.13 10.75 10.07
C ALA A 77 2.86 10.34 11.35
N GLN A 78 2.17 10.47 12.49
CA GLN A 78 2.58 9.88 13.76
C GLN A 78 1.96 8.50 13.90
N THR A 79 2.73 7.51 14.32
CA THR A 79 2.21 6.15 14.54
C THR A 79 1.61 6.00 15.94
N ASN A 80 0.43 5.37 15.99
CA ASN A 80 -0.11 4.78 17.21
C ASN A 80 0.10 3.27 17.14
N VAL A 81 0.88 2.76 18.09
CA VAL A 81 1.10 1.32 18.25
C VAL A 81 -0.14 0.73 18.92
N VAL A 82 -0.80 -0.21 18.23
CA VAL A 82 -2.02 -0.87 18.71
C VAL A 82 -1.69 -2.27 19.25
N ASN A 83 -0.91 -3.04 18.48
CA ASN A 83 -0.54 -4.44 18.78
C ASN A 83 -1.72 -5.28 19.30
N LYS A 84 -2.82 -5.32 18.53
CA LYS A 84 -4.00 -6.12 18.88
C LYS A 84 -4.30 -7.15 17.80
N SER A 85 -4.53 -8.38 18.23
CA SER A 85 -5.03 -9.45 17.37
C SER A 85 -6.55 -9.35 17.17
N ILE A 86 -7.04 -10.05 16.14
CA ILE A 86 -8.47 -10.14 15.83
C ILE A 86 -9.33 -10.80 16.92
N GLN A 87 -8.72 -11.53 17.86
CA GLN A 87 -9.39 -12.09 19.03
C GLN A 87 -9.50 -11.06 20.17
N GLN A 88 -8.60 -10.08 20.21
CA GLN A 88 -8.52 -9.07 21.27
C GLN A 88 -9.35 -7.81 20.98
N PHE A 89 -9.71 -7.59 19.71
CA PHE A 89 -10.48 -6.40 19.30
C PHE A 89 -11.44 -6.68 18.16
N GLY A 90 -12.39 -5.78 17.96
CA GLY A 90 -13.47 -5.93 16.98
C GLY A 90 -14.61 -6.83 17.45
N GLN A 91 -15.57 -7.05 16.57
CA GLN A 91 -16.76 -7.84 16.86
C GLN A 91 -17.00 -8.85 15.75
N TRP A 92 -17.18 -10.12 16.14
CA TRP A 92 -17.58 -11.19 15.24
C TRP A 92 -19.10 -11.33 15.19
N GLN A 93 -19.61 -11.58 13.99
CA GLN A 93 -21.00 -11.92 13.70
C GLN A 93 -21.04 -13.06 12.69
N THR A 94 -22.16 -13.77 12.65
CA THR A 94 -22.42 -14.78 11.62
C THR A 94 -23.64 -14.34 10.83
N ILE A 95 -23.47 -14.17 9.52
CA ILE A 95 -24.50 -13.67 8.61
C ILE A 95 -24.61 -14.65 7.46
N GLN A 96 -25.76 -15.31 7.33
CA GLN A 96 -26.05 -16.25 6.24
C GLN A 96 -25.00 -17.37 6.05
N GLY A 97 -24.34 -17.80 7.14
CA GLY A 97 -23.30 -18.84 7.11
C GLY A 97 -21.87 -18.32 6.97
N GLU A 98 -21.68 -17.02 6.72
CA GLU A 98 -20.37 -16.37 6.69
C GLU A 98 -20.03 -15.75 8.04
N SER A 99 -18.74 -15.77 8.39
CA SER A 99 -18.19 -15.05 9.52
C SER A 99 -17.83 -13.64 9.10
N VAL A 100 -18.25 -12.66 9.89
CA VAL A 100 -17.99 -11.24 9.65
C VAL A 100 -17.35 -10.64 10.89
N TRP A 101 -16.16 -10.09 10.74
CA TRP A 101 -15.48 -9.33 11.79
C TRP A 101 -15.49 -7.85 11.46
N ARG A 102 -15.75 -6.98 12.45
CA ARG A 102 -15.78 -5.53 12.23
C ARG A 102 -15.09 -4.73 13.33
N LEU A 103 -14.49 -3.60 12.95
CA LEU A 103 -13.87 -2.63 13.85
C LEU A 103 -14.00 -1.21 13.28
N GLN A 104 -14.49 -0.25 14.07
CA GLN A 104 -14.41 1.16 13.72
C GLN A 104 -13.13 1.79 14.29
N ILE A 105 -12.46 2.63 13.50
CA ILE A 105 -11.31 3.42 13.93
C ILE A 105 -11.62 4.89 13.66
N SER A 106 -11.40 5.75 14.65
CA SER A 106 -11.55 7.20 14.50
C SER A 106 -10.30 7.89 15.04
N ALA A 107 -9.83 8.90 14.33
CA ALA A 107 -8.61 9.64 14.64
C ALA A 107 -8.87 11.13 14.49
N LYS A 108 -9.23 11.80 15.59
CA LYS A 108 -9.57 13.21 15.54
C LYS A 108 -8.40 14.03 14.99
N ASP A 109 -8.72 14.99 14.13
CA ASP A 109 -7.78 15.94 13.52
C ASP A 109 -6.72 15.34 12.58
N ALA A 110 -6.76 14.03 12.29
CA ALA A 110 -5.92 13.45 11.23
C ALA A 110 -6.43 13.86 9.84
N LEU A 111 -5.51 14.10 8.90
CA LEU A 111 -5.82 14.38 7.49
C LEU A 111 -6.02 13.10 6.68
N HIS A 112 -5.27 12.07 7.03
CA HIS A 112 -5.31 10.74 6.43
C HIS A 112 -4.92 9.69 7.47
N LEU A 113 -5.19 8.44 7.14
CA LEU A 113 -4.82 7.27 7.92
C LEU A 113 -4.03 6.29 7.07
N ASN A 114 -3.12 5.56 7.69
CA ASN A 114 -2.52 4.36 7.07
C ASN A 114 -2.40 3.27 8.13
N LEU A 115 -2.55 2.02 7.72
CA LEU A 115 -2.59 0.87 8.62
C LEU A 115 -1.40 -0.04 8.35
N GLY A 116 -0.88 -0.62 9.43
CA GLY A 116 0.12 -1.67 9.38
C GLY A 116 -0.40 -2.94 10.04
N PHE A 117 -0.31 -4.04 9.32
CA PHE A 117 -0.70 -5.36 9.79
C PHE A 117 0.51 -6.29 9.82
N ARG A 118 0.56 -7.14 10.84
CA ARG A 118 1.51 -8.26 10.92
C ARG A 118 0.76 -9.56 11.16
N LYS A 119 1.49 -10.68 11.01
CA LYS A 119 0.89 -12.03 10.98
C LYS A 119 -0.32 -12.02 10.05
N PHE A 120 -0.19 -11.37 8.90
CA PHE A 120 -1.26 -11.15 7.95
C PHE A 120 -1.36 -12.37 7.05
N HIS A 121 -2.49 -13.07 7.12
CA HIS A 121 -2.83 -14.16 6.23
C HIS A 121 -4.35 -14.27 6.10
N LEU A 122 -4.87 -13.90 4.93
CA LEU A 122 -6.27 -14.09 4.55
C LEU A 122 -6.44 -15.47 3.88
N PRO A 123 -7.27 -16.38 4.41
CA PRO A 123 -7.59 -17.63 3.71
C PRO A 123 -8.38 -17.36 2.42
N GLN A 124 -8.56 -18.40 1.59
CA GLN A 124 -9.08 -18.24 0.23
C GLN A 124 -10.45 -17.57 0.14
N SER A 125 -11.34 -17.79 1.11
CA SER A 125 -12.66 -17.14 1.16
C SER A 125 -12.64 -15.76 1.81
N ALA A 126 -11.52 -15.33 2.39
CA ALA A 126 -11.47 -14.09 3.15
C ALA A 126 -11.25 -12.86 2.27
N VAL A 127 -12.04 -11.83 2.54
CA VAL A 127 -11.84 -10.48 2.02
C VAL A 127 -11.83 -9.48 3.17
N LEU A 128 -10.78 -8.70 3.26
CA LEU A 128 -10.68 -7.52 4.12
C LEU A 128 -11.16 -6.31 3.33
N PHE A 129 -12.11 -5.56 3.87
CA PHE A 129 -12.53 -4.26 3.37
C PHE A 129 -12.11 -3.17 4.35
N ILE A 130 -11.63 -2.06 3.80
CA ILE A 130 -11.50 -0.80 4.49
C ILE A 130 -12.58 0.12 3.95
N LEU A 131 -13.50 0.52 4.81
CA LEU A 131 -14.65 1.34 4.47
C LEU A 131 -14.47 2.75 5.04
N ASP A 132 -14.98 3.76 4.34
CA ASP A 132 -15.10 5.09 4.92
C ASP A 132 -16.10 5.05 6.07
N GLY A 133 -15.68 5.49 7.26
CA GLY A 133 -16.48 5.39 8.48
C GLY A 133 -17.64 6.39 8.55
N ARG A 134 -17.83 7.25 7.54
CA ARG A 134 -18.94 8.20 7.43
C ARG A 134 -19.95 7.74 6.37
N THR A 135 -19.48 7.34 5.19
CA THR A 135 -20.34 6.98 4.05
C THR A 135 -20.58 5.47 3.94
N GLY A 136 -19.70 4.64 4.49
CA GLY A 136 -19.70 3.18 4.29
C GLY A 136 -19.20 2.76 2.91
N GLY A 137 -18.70 3.68 2.07
CA GLY A 137 -18.10 3.37 0.78
C GLY A 137 -16.79 2.59 0.96
N VAL A 138 -16.51 1.67 0.03
CA VAL A 138 -15.25 0.92 0.01
C VAL A 138 -14.12 1.87 -0.38
N LEU A 139 -13.11 1.97 0.49
CA LEU A 139 -11.86 2.68 0.21
C LEU A 139 -10.84 1.70 -0.38
N GLU A 140 -10.63 0.57 0.28
CA GLU A 140 -9.68 -0.48 -0.14
C GLU A 140 -10.24 -1.86 0.14
N HIS A 141 -9.71 -2.87 -0.55
CA HIS A 141 -9.96 -4.27 -0.24
C HIS A 141 -8.74 -5.15 -0.49
N TYR A 142 -8.62 -6.23 0.28
CA TYR A 142 -7.53 -7.20 0.20
C TYR A 142 -8.09 -8.63 0.28
N THR A 143 -7.45 -9.55 -0.43
CA THR A 143 -7.83 -10.95 -0.58
C THR A 143 -6.66 -11.87 -0.25
N ALA A 144 -6.84 -13.18 -0.42
CA ALA A 144 -5.75 -14.14 -0.31
C ALA A 144 -4.57 -13.90 -1.28
N LEU A 145 -4.79 -13.16 -2.38
CA LEU A 145 -3.74 -12.78 -3.34
C LEU A 145 -2.76 -11.74 -2.77
N ASP A 146 -3.19 -10.99 -1.75
CA ASP A 146 -2.39 -9.95 -1.11
C ASP A 146 -1.51 -10.49 0.03
N ASN A 147 -1.58 -11.80 0.29
CA ASN A 147 -0.71 -12.46 1.26
C ASN A 147 0.74 -12.46 0.79
N LYS A 148 1.60 -11.74 1.51
CA LYS A 148 3.05 -11.72 1.26
C LYS A 148 3.79 -12.73 2.11
N PHE A 149 4.96 -13.18 1.64
CA PHE A 149 5.78 -14.16 2.35
C PHE A 149 6.24 -13.68 3.73
N HIS A 150 6.51 -12.38 3.88
CA HIS A 150 6.86 -11.75 5.16
C HIS A 150 5.68 -11.64 6.13
N GLY A 151 4.45 -11.84 5.68
CA GLY A 151 3.24 -11.84 6.52
C GLY A 151 2.88 -10.45 7.07
N GLU A 152 3.23 -9.38 6.35
CA GLU A 152 2.80 -8.02 6.64
C GLU A 152 1.92 -7.47 5.49
N LEU A 153 1.08 -6.49 5.84
CA LEU A 153 0.33 -5.69 4.86
C LEU A 153 0.32 -4.25 5.34
N TRP A 154 0.58 -3.32 4.43
CA TRP A 154 0.60 -1.89 4.71
C TRP A 154 -0.23 -1.15 3.68
N THR A 155 -1.16 -0.31 4.14
CA THR A 155 -2.15 0.32 3.25
C THR A 155 -1.63 1.61 2.64
N ALA A 156 -2.22 1.98 1.51
CA ALA A 156 -2.37 3.36 1.05
C ALA A 156 -2.59 4.37 2.17
N LEU A 157 -2.33 5.64 1.85
CA LEU A 157 -2.94 6.74 2.60
C LEU A 157 -4.44 6.83 2.32
N LEU A 158 -5.24 6.52 3.32
CA LEU A 158 -6.68 6.65 3.31
C LEU A 158 -7.05 8.10 3.64
N LYS A 159 -7.63 8.84 2.68
CA LYS A 159 -8.02 10.26 2.83
C LYS A 159 -9.28 10.45 3.67
N THR A 160 -9.23 9.96 4.89
CA THR A 160 -10.28 10.08 5.88
C THR A 160 -9.65 9.97 7.26
N ASN A 161 -10.39 10.40 8.28
CA ASN A 161 -9.98 10.30 9.67
C ASN A 161 -10.84 9.31 10.45
N LYS A 162 -11.69 8.57 9.73
CA LYS A 162 -12.63 7.62 10.29
C LYS A 162 -12.85 6.49 9.29
N ILE A 163 -12.58 5.27 9.70
CA ILE A 163 -12.74 4.07 8.88
C ILE A 163 -13.47 2.97 9.63
N ALA A 164 -13.98 1.99 8.88
CA ALA A 164 -14.37 0.71 9.41
C ALA A 164 -13.61 -0.40 8.68
N LEU A 165 -13.01 -1.32 9.43
CA LEU A 165 -12.49 -2.56 8.92
C LEU A 165 -13.60 -3.61 8.96
N GLU A 166 -13.76 -4.35 7.87
CA GLU A 166 -14.67 -5.51 7.79
C GLU A 166 -13.91 -6.69 7.18
N ILE A 167 -13.91 -7.85 7.83
CA ILE A 167 -13.39 -9.09 7.24
C ILE A 167 -14.55 -10.05 7.08
N ASN A 168 -14.77 -10.50 5.86
CA ASN A 168 -15.78 -11.49 5.50
C ASN A 168 -15.07 -12.77 5.11
N LEU A 169 -15.49 -13.92 5.65
CA LEU A 169 -14.93 -15.23 5.30
C LEU A 169 -15.88 -16.37 5.63
N SER A 170 -15.68 -17.53 4.99
CA SER A 170 -16.36 -18.76 5.38
C SER A 170 -16.07 -19.11 6.83
N ALA A 171 -17.12 -19.49 7.58
CA ALA A 171 -16.98 -19.90 8.98
C ALA A 171 -16.00 -21.07 9.16
N SER A 172 -15.84 -21.93 8.16
CA SER A 172 -14.91 -23.08 8.19
C SER A 172 -13.44 -22.67 8.11
N GLU A 173 -13.14 -21.49 7.55
CA GLU A 173 -11.76 -21.00 7.35
C GLU A 173 -11.33 -20.02 8.45
N ARG A 174 -12.17 -19.78 9.46
CA ARG A 174 -11.92 -18.76 10.48
C ARG A 174 -10.62 -18.97 11.26
N ASP A 175 -10.24 -20.21 11.54
CA ASP A 175 -9.02 -20.53 12.27
C ASP A 175 -7.75 -20.41 11.40
N LEU A 176 -7.91 -20.29 10.08
CA LEU A 176 -6.80 -20.05 9.16
C LEU A 176 -6.44 -18.56 9.07
N LEU A 177 -7.37 -17.68 9.43
CA LEU A 177 -7.16 -16.23 9.43
C LEU A 177 -6.10 -15.83 10.46
N LYS A 178 -5.03 -15.21 9.97
CA LYS A 178 -4.04 -14.54 10.83
C LYS A 178 -4.12 -13.04 10.55
N PHE A 179 -4.28 -12.26 11.61
CA PHE A 179 -4.49 -10.83 11.49
C PHE A 179 -4.14 -10.12 12.81
N GLU A 180 -3.14 -9.25 12.76
CA GLU A 180 -2.75 -8.38 13.87
C GLU A 180 -2.60 -6.94 13.38
N LEU A 181 -3.44 -6.03 13.89
CA LEU A 181 -3.29 -4.60 13.64
C LEU A 181 -2.22 -4.07 14.58
N VAL A 182 -1.05 -3.76 14.03
CA VAL A 182 0.11 -3.33 14.82
C VAL A 182 0.22 -1.81 14.86
N GLN A 183 -0.22 -1.12 13.81
CA GLN A 183 -0.04 0.32 13.67
C GLN A 183 -1.25 0.99 13.01
N ILE A 184 -1.58 2.19 13.52
CA ILE A 184 -2.40 3.18 12.82
C ILE A 184 -1.61 4.49 12.76
N GLY A 185 -1.24 4.93 11.55
CA GLY A 185 -0.66 6.25 11.32
C GLY A 185 -1.74 7.33 11.28
N GLN A 186 -1.56 8.40 12.07
CA GLN A 186 -2.37 9.62 12.04
C GLN A 186 -1.63 10.70 11.25
N GLY A 187 -2.11 10.98 10.04
CA GLY A 187 -1.53 11.96 9.14
C GLY A 187 -1.69 13.40 9.64
N PHE A 188 -0.58 14.11 9.85
CA PHE A 188 -0.60 15.53 10.23
C PHE A 188 -0.24 16.47 9.07
N LYS A 189 0.42 15.94 8.02
CA LYS A 189 0.81 16.67 6.81
C LYS A 189 0.14 16.04 5.60
N ALA A 190 -0.53 16.86 4.78
CA ALA A 190 -1.08 16.41 3.52
C ALA A 190 0.04 16.21 2.50
N ILE A 191 -0.16 15.22 1.62
CA ILE A 191 0.78 14.92 0.56
C ILE A 191 0.12 14.74 -0.80
N GLU A 192 -1.20 14.68 -0.89
CA GLU A 192 -1.93 14.66 -2.15
C GLU A 192 -2.15 16.09 -2.65
N ALA A 193 -2.14 16.28 -3.95
CA ALA A 193 -2.55 17.54 -4.56
C ALA A 193 -3.97 17.94 -4.10
N MET A 194 -4.24 19.25 -4.03
CA MET A 194 -5.48 19.93 -3.55
C MET A 194 -5.46 20.53 -2.13
N GLU A 195 -4.43 20.31 -1.31
CA GLU A 195 -4.16 21.20 -0.16
C GLU A 195 -3.11 22.25 -0.57
N TYR A 196 -3.39 23.54 -0.35
CA TYR A 196 -2.54 24.67 -0.80
C TYR A 196 -1.06 24.59 -0.35
N ASP A 197 -0.73 23.76 0.65
CA ASP A 197 0.61 23.53 1.21
C ASP A 197 1.34 22.29 0.63
N THR A 198 0.83 21.70 -0.46
CA THR A 198 1.39 20.46 -1.06
C THR A 198 2.26 20.70 -2.29
N LYS A 199 2.28 21.94 -2.84
CA LYS A 199 3.19 22.30 -3.93
C LYS A 199 4.61 22.40 -3.40
N SER A 200 5.57 21.79 -4.11
CA SER A 200 6.99 22.01 -3.84
C SER A 200 7.36 23.48 -4.09
N GLY A 201 8.59 23.87 -3.69
CA GLY A 201 9.05 25.26 -3.88
C GLY A 201 8.93 25.71 -5.33
N SER A 202 8.70 27.01 -5.56
CA SER A 202 8.41 27.57 -6.89
C SER A 202 9.52 27.43 -7.93
N CYS A 203 10.71 26.95 -7.54
CA CYS A 203 11.82 26.66 -8.45
C CYS A 203 11.73 25.26 -9.12
N ASN A 204 10.80 24.40 -8.69
CA ASN A 204 10.62 23.08 -9.30
C ASN A 204 9.81 23.17 -10.60
N ILE A 205 10.10 22.26 -11.53
CA ILE A 205 9.46 22.18 -12.86
C ILE A 205 8.58 20.93 -12.90
N ASP A 206 7.32 21.08 -13.30
CA ASP A 206 6.42 19.94 -13.50
C ASP A 206 6.92 19.09 -14.68
N VAL A 207 6.92 17.77 -14.53
CA VAL A 207 7.44 16.86 -15.56
C VAL A 207 6.66 16.94 -16.89
N VAL A 208 5.40 17.38 -16.87
CA VAL A 208 4.58 17.61 -18.07
C VAL A 208 5.05 18.83 -18.90
N CYS A 209 5.91 19.67 -18.35
CA CYS A 209 6.51 20.79 -19.09
C CYS A 209 7.45 20.28 -20.22
N PRO A 210 7.80 21.15 -21.19
CA PRO A 210 8.69 20.80 -22.30
C PRO A 210 10.06 20.26 -21.86
N GLU A 211 10.56 20.65 -20.69
CA GLU A 211 11.81 20.14 -20.11
C GLU A 211 11.79 18.61 -19.89
N GLY A 212 10.60 18.00 -19.79
CA GLY A 212 10.44 16.55 -19.67
C GLY A 212 10.29 15.81 -21.01
N ASP A 213 10.25 16.50 -22.15
CA ASP A 213 9.95 15.87 -23.46
C ASP A 213 10.94 14.75 -23.81
N ASP A 214 12.21 14.92 -23.47
CA ASP A 214 13.26 13.93 -23.72
C ASP A 214 13.30 12.79 -22.66
N TRP A 215 12.48 12.85 -21.61
CA TRP A 215 12.55 11.98 -20.43
C TRP A 215 11.24 11.23 -20.14
N ARG A 216 10.34 11.13 -21.13
CA ARG A 216 8.98 10.57 -20.96
C ARG A 216 8.97 9.12 -20.46
N ASN A 217 10.03 8.36 -20.71
CA ASN A 217 10.18 7.00 -20.21
C ASN A 217 10.65 7.03 -18.75
N GLU A 218 11.75 7.72 -18.45
CA GLU A 218 12.36 7.80 -17.14
C GLU A 218 11.39 8.43 -16.11
N ILE A 219 10.57 9.39 -16.51
CA ILE A 219 9.49 9.95 -15.67
C ILE A 219 8.58 8.84 -15.13
N ARG A 220 8.19 7.87 -15.96
CA ARG A 220 7.31 6.73 -15.58
C ARG A 220 8.01 5.66 -14.76
N SER A 221 9.33 5.77 -14.54
CA SER A 221 10.07 4.88 -13.63
C SER A 221 10.12 5.39 -12.20
N VAL A 222 9.78 6.67 -11.98
CA VAL A 222 9.86 7.30 -10.67
C VAL A 222 8.55 7.09 -9.90
N ALA A 223 8.69 6.66 -8.65
CA ALA A 223 7.58 6.68 -7.69
C ALA A 223 7.97 7.50 -6.47
N ARG A 224 6.97 8.19 -5.92
CA ARG A 224 6.99 8.53 -4.51
C ARG A 224 6.54 7.32 -3.71
N TYR A 225 7.01 7.18 -2.48
CA TYR A 225 6.55 6.11 -1.61
C TYR A 225 6.49 6.56 -0.16
N THR A 226 5.63 5.89 0.59
CA THR A 226 5.61 5.97 2.05
C THR A 226 6.29 4.75 2.66
N ILE A 227 6.97 4.95 3.79
CA ILE A 227 7.60 3.88 4.57
C ILE A 227 7.38 4.14 6.06
N SER A 228 7.26 3.08 6.86
CA SER A 228 7.10 3.19 8.30
C SER A 228 8.18 2.43 9.07
N ASP A 229 8.63 3.03 10.18
CA ASP A 229 9.55 2.40 11.12
C ASP A 229 8.87 2.00 12.44
N GLY A 230 7.54 2.10 12.51
CA GLY A 230 6.75 1.89 13.73
C GLY A 230 6.62 3.12 14.63
N SER A 231 7.36 4.20 14.39
CA SER A 231 7.24 5.47 15.11
C SER A 231 6.55 6.56 14.29
N GLY A 232 6.73 6.52 12.97
CA GLY A 232 6.04 7.40 12.03
C GLY A 232 5.89 6.78 10.65
N THR A 233 5.18 7.52 9.79
CA THR A 233 5.16 7.29 8.33
C THR A 233 5.94 8.42 7.67
N TYR A 234 6.81 8.07 6.75
CA TYR A 234 7.74 8.97 6.08
C TYR A 234 7.56 8.91 4.57
N LEU A 235 7.87 10.02 3.89
CA LEU A 235 7.75 10.17 2.45
C LEU A 235 9.13 10.29 1.81
N CYS A 236 9.37 9.49 0.78
CA CYS A 236 10.57 9.53 -0.06
C CYS A 236 10.22 9.27 -1.54
N THR A 237 11.25 9.25 -2.37
CA THR A 237 11.17 8.98 -3.82
C THR A 237 12.18 7.91 -4.19
N GLY A 238 11.90 7.13 -5.22
CA GLY A 238 12.88 6.24 -5.83
C GLY A 238 12.52 5.95 -7.29
N THR A 239 13.28 5.04 -7.89
CA THR A 239 13.24 4.77 -9.33
C THR A 239 13.28 3.26 -9.58
N LEU A 240 12.41 2.75 -10.45
CA LEU A 240 12.51 1.40 -11.00
C LEU A 240 13.72 1.30 -11.94
N LEU A 241 14.54 0.28 -11.72
CA LEU A 241 15.74 0.01 -12.50
C LEU A 241 15.59 -1.27 -13.31
N ASN A 242 16.05 -1.21 -14.55
CA ASN A 242 16.31 -2.40 -15.34
C ASN A 242 17.60 -3.09 -14.87
N ASN A 243 17.79 -4.31 -15.34
CA ASN A 243 19.01 -5.09 -15.11
C ASN A 243 19.53 -5.69 -16.42
N THR A 244 20.70 -6.32 -16.36
CA THR A 244 21.37 -6.86 -17.57
C THR A 244 20.64 -8.05 -18.21
N ASN A 245 19.73 -8.71 -17.50
CA ASN A 245 18.89 -9.78 -18.05
C ASN A 245 17.67 -9.24 -18.81
N GLN A 246 17.32 -7.95 -18.64
CA GLN A 246 16.14 -7.32 -19.25
C GLN A 246 14.83 -8.08 -18.95
N ASP A 247 14.71 -8.63 -17.75
CA ASP A 247 13.60 -9.49 -17.32
C ASP A 247 12.48 -8.75 -16.57
N LEU A 248 12.60 -7.42 -16.44
CA LEU A 248 11.66 -6.57 -15.71
C LEU A 248 11.51 -6.98 -14.24
N GLU A 249 12.55 -7.55 -13.63
CA GLU A 249 12.59 -7.75 -12.18
C GLU A 249 12.38 -6.39 -11.48
N PRO A 250 11.40 -6.26 -10.55
CA PRO A 250 10.97 -4.98 -9.98
C PRO A 250 11.96 -4.45 -8.93
N LEU A 251 13.16 -4.11 -9.39
CA LEU A 251 14.22 -3.51 -8.60
C LEU A 251 13.97 -2.00 -8.50
N PHE A 252 13.95 -1.48 -7.28
CA PHE A 252 13.65 -0.08 -6.99
C PHE A 252 14.79 0.53 -6.16
N ILE A 253 15.46 1.54 -6.71
CA ILE A 253 16.54 2.25 -6.03
C ILE A 253 16.02 3.51 -5.35
N THR A 254 16.48 3.75 -4.14
CA THR A 254 16.19 4.94 -3.34
C THR A 254 17.36 5.23 -2.38
N ALA A 255 17.15 6.10 -1.39
CA ALA A 255 18.15 6.45 -0.40
C ALA A 255 18.05 5.61 0.88
N ALA A 256 19.18 5.23 1.45
CA ALA A 256 19.25 4.46 2.68
C ALA A 256 18.77 5.30 3.89
N HIS A 257 19.03 6.62 3.89
CA HIS A 257 18.53 7.51 4.91
C HIS A 257 16.99 7.58 4.95
N CYS A 258 16.29 7.13 3.90
CA CYS A 258 14.84 6.96 3.91
C CYS A 258 14.37 5.79 4.78
N LEU A 259 15.18 5.38 5.76
CA LEU A 259 14.90 4.34 6.75
C LEU A 259 14.77 2.94 6.16
N VAL A 260 15.20 2.72 4.90
CA VAL A 260 15.06 1.43 4.20
C VAL A 260 15.97 0.39 4.84
N SER A 261 15.38 -0.66 5.42
CA SER A 261 16.08 -1.79 6.04
C SER A 261 15.28 -3.08 5.80
N GLU A 262 15.83 -4.23 6.21
CA GLU A 262 15.10 -5.51 6.20
C GLU A 262 13.76 -5.43 6.96
N THR A 263 13.69 -4.61 8.01
CA THR A 263 12.50 -4.53 8.87
C THR A 263 11.47 -3.50 8.40
N THR A 264 11.87 -2.55 7.55
CA THR A 264 10.99 -1.45 7.09
C THR A 264 10.63 -1.58 5.61
N ALA A 265 11.41 -2.29 4.79
CA ALA A 265 11.10 -2.52 3.38
C ALA A 265 9.70 -3.14 3.17
N PRO A 266 9.23 -4.10 4.00
CA PRO A 266 7.87 -4.62 3.90
C PRO A 266 6.76 -3.56 4.06
N SER A 267 7.08 -2.42 4.71
CA SER A 267 6.13 -1.32 4.95
C SER A 267 6.02 -0.29 3.84
N MET A 268 6.80 -0.46 2.76
CA MET A 268 6.81 0.47 1.66
C MET A 268 5.50 0.41 0.87
N VAL A 269 4.91 1.58 0.60
CA VAL A 269 3.77 1.75 -0.31
C VAL A 269 4.14 2.75 -1.38
N PHE A 270 4.08 2.34 -2.63
CA PHE A 270 4.55 3.08 -3.80
C PHE A 270 3.37 3.70 -4.52
N TYR A 271 3.48 4.97 -4.92
CA TYR A 271 2.46 5.67 -5.69
C TYR A 271 3.07 6.11 -7.03
N TRP A 272 2.58 5.48 -8.10
CA TRP A 272 3.00 5.71 -9.47
C TRP A 272 2.24 6.89 -10.07
N ASN A 273 2.82 7.49 -11.12
CA ASN A 273 2.17 8.52 -11.95
C ASN A 273 1.58 9.72 -11.18
N TYR A 274 2.09 10.00 -9.97
CA TYR A 274 1.75 11.20 -9.21
C TYR A 274 2.47 12.42 -9.80
N GLN A 275 1.76 13.19 -10.63
CA GLN A 275 2.28 14.38 -11.32
C GLN A 275 1.18 15.40 -11.61
N THR A 276 1.55 16.67 -11.76
CA THR A 276 0.64 17.73 -12.22
C THR A 276 0.27 17.50 -13.69
N SER A 277 -1.01 17.62 -14.05
CA SER A 277 -1.51 17.37 -15.41
C SER A 277 -1.23 18.51 -16.40
N VAL A 278 -1.00 19.72 -15.90
CA VAL A 278 -0.74 20.93 -16.71
C VAL A 278 0.57 21.58 -16.25
N CYS A 279 1.43 21.94 -17.20
CA CYS A 279 2.71 22.59 -16.89
C CYS A 279 2.50 23.90 -16.12
N ASN A 280 3.16 24.05 -14.97
CA ASN A 280 2.97 25.15 -14.02
C ASN A 280 1.54 25.30 -13.50
N GLY A 281 0.75 24.22 -13.58
CA GLY A 281 -0.63 24.17 -13.14
C GLY A 281 -0.79 24.17 -11.62
N THR A 282 -2.05 24.15 -11.21
CA THR A 282 -2.41 23.76 -9.85
C THR A 282 -2.11 22.26 -9.71
N PRO A 283 -1.38 21.82 -8.67
CA PRO A 283 -1.17 20.40 -8.44
C PRO A 283 -2.51 19.67 -8.41
N ASP A 284 -2.60 18.56 -9.15
CA ASP A 284 -3.76 17.68 -9.26
C ASP A 284 -3.40 16.19 -9.36
N GLY A 285 -2.13 15.85 -9.13
CA GLY A 285 -1.67 14.47 -9.11
C GLY A 285 -2.41 13.63 -8.06
N ALA A 286 -2.90 12.46 -8.48
CA ALA A 286 -3.66 11.54 -7.64
C ALA A 286 -2.77 10.39 -7.14
N MET A 287 -3.08 9.84 -5.97
CA MET A 287 -2.37 8.68 -5.40
C MET A 287 -3.21 7.40 -5.54
N LEU A 288 -3.71 7.14 -6.74
CA LEU A 288 -4.63 6.03 -7.04
C LEU A 288 -3.94 4.80 -7.61
N GLU A 289 -2.77 4.98 -8.23
CA GLU A 289 -1.99 3.90 -8.79
C GLU A 289 -0.92 3.47 -7.80
N GLU A 290 -1.27 2.53 -6.94
CA GLU A 290 -0.41 2.13 -5.83
C GLU A 290 -0.13 0.63 -5.77
N GLN A 291 0.91 0.30 -5.01
CA GLN A 291 1.24 -1.06 -4.60
C GLN A 291 2.00 -1.05 -3.28
N THR A 292 2.02 -2.19 -2.58
CA THR A 292 2.61 -2.30 -1.24
C THR A 292 3.54 -3.50 -1.13
N GLY A 293 4.57 -3.35 -0.30
CA GLY A 293 5.51 -4.40 0.05
C GLY A 293 6.77 -4.43 -0.82
N ALA A 294 7.90 -4.62 -0.15
CA ALA A 294 9.20 -4.84 -0.76
C ALA A 294 10.13 -5.61 0.19
N SER A 295 11.19 -6.18 -0.38
CA SER A 295 12.30 -6.80 0.35
C SER A 295 13.60 -6.06 0.08
N LEU A 296 14.44 -5.89 1.09
CA LEU A 296 15.76 -5.27 0.91
C LEU A 296 16.65 -6.19 0.04
N VAL A 297 17.36 -5.60 -0.92
CA VAL A 297 18.38 -6.28 -1.73
C VAL A 297 19.77 -5.88 -1.26
N SER A 298 20.02 -4.58 -1.13
CA SER A 298 21.29 -4.05 -0.65
C SER A 298 21.13 -2.60 -0.19
N ARG A 299 21.99 -2.13 0.71
CA ARG A 299 22.03 -0.71 1.10
C ARG A 299 23.39 -0.30 1.64
N TRP A 300 23.65 1.00 1.67
CA TRP A 300 24.78 1.59 2.38
C TRP A 300 24.42 2.97 2.95
N ASP A 301 24.17 3.05 4.25
CA ASP A 301 23.70 4.26 4.94
C ASP A 301 24.80 5.11 5.59
N ASP A 302 26.04 4.62 5.64
CA ASP A 302 27.14 5.40 6.19
C ASP A 302 27.68 6.41 5.17
N LEU A 303 27.21 7.67 5.28
CA LEU A 303 27.67 8.80 4.46
C LEU A 303 29.17 9.08 4.55
N SER A 304 29.87 8.57 5.56
CA SER A 304 31.33 8.74 5.67
C SER A 304 32.13 7.71 4.86
N THR A 305 31.51 6.60 4.47
CA THR A 305 32.18 5.47 3.81
C THR A 305 31.47 4.93 2.58
N GLY A 306 30.25 5.39 2.26
CA GLY A 306 29.54 5.00 1.06
C GLY A 306 28.47 5.99 0.63
N SER A 307 27.48 5.50 -0.10
CA SER A 307 26.75 6.31 -1.11
C SER A 307 25.29 6.64 -0.78
N ASP A 308 24.80 6.31 0.43
CA ASP A 308 23.40 6.52 0.83
C ASP A 308 22.39 5.80 -0.07
N PHE A 309 22.78 4.75 -0.78
CA PHE A 309 21.84 4.03 -1.65
C PHE A 309 21.13 2.91 -0.90
N ALA A 310 19.90 2.64 -1.27
CA ALA A 310 19.19 1.41 -0.95
C ALA A 310 18.51 0.87 -2.20
N LEU A 311 18.68 -0.43 -2.44
CA LEU A 311 18.00 -1.18 -3.47
C LEU A 311 17.04 -2.13 -2.80
N VAL A 312 15.77 -2.07 -3.19
CA VAL A 312 14.73 -3.02 -2.78
C VAL A 312 14.17 -3.73 -3.99
N ARG A 313 13.54 -4.86 -3.76
CA ARG A 313 12.75 -5.60 -4.75
C ARG A 313 11.30 -5.52 -4.32
N LEU A 314 10.42 -5.03 -5.17
CA LEU A 314 8.99 -4.97 -4.89
C LEU A 314 8.45 -6.40 -4.78
N ASP A 315 7.47 -6.62 -3.90
CA ASP A 315 6.91 -7.96 -3.70
C ASP A 315 6.16 -8.48 -4.93
N ASP A 316 5.57 -7.56 -5.71
CA ASP A 316 4.97 -7.82 -7.02
C ASP A 316 5.52 -6.85 -8.07
N SER A 317 5.51 -7.29 -9.33
CA SER A 317 5.66 -6.38 -10.47
C SER A 317 4.53 -5.35 -10.47
N PRO A 318 4.82 -4.08 -10.76
CA PRO A 318 3.78 -3.06 -10.95
C PRO A 318 2.76 -3.48 -12.01
N SER A 319 1.51 -3.08 -11.81
CA SER A 319 0.43 -3.37 -12.75
C SER A 319 0.78 -2.85 -14.15
N ILE A 320 0.50 -3.65 -15.17
CA ILE A 320 0.68 -3.23 -16.57
C ILE A 320 -0.14 -1.97 -16.91
N ASN A 321 -1.25 -1.74 -16.19
CA ASN A 321 -2.10 -0.56 -16.39
C ASN A 321 -1.46 0.74 -15.88
N PHE A 322 -0.45 0.65 -15.02
CA PHE A 322 0.30 1.83 -14.55
C PHE A 322 1.31 2.30 -15.59
N ASP A 323 1.56 1.52 -16.66
CA ASP A 323 2.50 1.85 -17.73
C ASP A 323 3.85 2.35 -17.18
N VAL A 324 4.38 1.66 -16.16
CA VAL A 324 5.67 2.03 -15.55
C VAL A 324 6.83 1.71 -16.50
N TYR A 325 7.94 2.42 -16.33
CA TYR A 325 9.18 2.17 -17.05
C TYR A 325 10.29 1.67 -16.12
N TYR A 326 11.24 0.92 -16.68
CA TYR A 326 12.43 0.44 -15.97
C TYR A 326 13.65 1.16 -16.53
N SER A 327 14.16 2.14 -15.79
CA SER A 327 15.27 2.97 -16.24
C SER A 327 16.58 2.19 -16.32
N GLY A 328 17.44 2.54 -17.28
CA GLY A 328 18.83 2.06 -17.31
C GLY A 328 19.67 2.69 -16.20
N TRP A 329 20.94 2.31 -16.13
CA TRP A 329 21.94 2.85 -15.21
C TRP A 329 23.34 2.86 -15.83
#